data_AF-A0A2V8PSM2-F1
#
_entry.id   AF-A0A2V8PSM2-F1
#
_cell.length_a   1.000
_cell.length_b   1.000
_cell.length_c   1.000
_cell.angle_alpha   90.00
_cell.angle_beta   90.00
_cell.angle_gamma   90.00
#
_symmetry.space_group_name_H-M   'P 1'
#
loop_
_entity.id
_entity.type
_entity.pdbx_description
1 polymer ?
#
loop_
_entity_poly.entity_id
_entity_poly.type
_entity_poly.pdbx_seq_one_letter_code
_entity_poly.pdbx_strand_id
1 'polypeptide(L)'
;MLTLSVPYRIADYKKIEKLFEMMVLEDEWKTFYRWYPGSNGYIRLSRVGFNKTRDEALVSTGWMSGERSGEGRYFLLSKKVASGKYKSLFTTWVS
;
A
#
# COMPACT_ATOMS: atom_id res chain seq x y z
N MET A 1 -2.38 -17.62 1.17
CA MET A 1 -1.95 -16.40 1.88
C MET A 1 -0.99 -15.65 0.97
N LEU A 2 -1.16 -14.34 0.76
CA LEU A 2 -0.22 -13.54 -0.04
C LEU A 2 1.06 -13.36 0.79
N THR A 3 2.13 -14.03 0.39
CA THR A 3 3.45 -13.92 1.03
C THR A 3 4.29 -12.93 0.25
N LEU A 4 4.70 -11.84 0.89
CA LEU A 4 5.68 -10.93 0.31
C LEU A 4 7.07 -11.56 0.42
N SER A 5 7.91 -11.36 -0.59
CA SER A 5 9.30 -11.82 -0.61
C SER A 5 10.23 -11.00 0.30
N VAL A 6 9.67 -10.01 1.00
CA VAL A 6 10.39 -9.12 1.92
C VAL A 6 9.79 -9.24 3.31
N PRO A 7 10.57 -9.04 4.39
CA PRO A 7 10.03 -8.98 5.74
C PRO A 7 8.96 -7.90 5.85
N TYR A 8 7.84 -8.21 6.51
CA TYR A 8 6.76 -7.27 6.73
C TYR A 8 6.17 -7.44 8.13
N ARG A 9 5.54 -6.36 8.61
CA ARG A 9 4.72 -6.37 9.83
C ARG A 9 3.38 -5.73 9.50
N ILE A 10 2.30 -6.33 9.99
CA ILE A 10 0.97 -5.72 9.90
C ILE A 10 0.89 -4.66 11.00
N ALA A 11 0.59 -3.43 10.62
CA ALA A 11 0.40 -2.30 11.54
C ALA A 11 -1.06 -1.90 11.62
N ASP A 12 -1.50 -1.39 12.77
CA ASP A 12 -2.82 -0.80 12.92
C ASP A 12 -2.90 0.50 12.09
N TYR A 13 -3.82 0.50 11.12
CA TYR A 13 -4.06 1.64 10.25
C TYR A 13 -4.36 2.92 11.03
N LYS A 14 -5.19 2.87 12.07
CA LYS A 14 -5.56 4.06 12.84
C LYS A 14 -4.39 4.66 13.60
N LYS A 15 -3.47 3.80 14.06
CA LYS A 15 -2.24 4.23 14.72
C LYS A 15 -1.31 4.95 13.75
N ILE A 16 -1.18 4.44 12.52
CA ILE A 16 -0.38 5.09 11.48
C ILE A 16 -1.04 6.39 11.00
N GLU A 17 -2.36 6.39 10.75
CA GLU A 17 -3.12 7.58 10.34
C GLU A 17 -2.98 8.71 11.36
N LYS A 18 -3.23 8.42 12.64
CA LYS A 18 -3.08 9.39 13.73
C LYS A 18 -1.65 9.91 13.87
N LEU A 19 -0.64 9.13 13.49
CA LEU A 19 0.75 9.58 13.51
C LEU A 19 1.01 10.68 12.47
N PHE A 20 0.28 10.70 11.35
CA PHE A 20 0.47 11.62 10.23
C PHE A 20 -0.62 12.69 10.10
N GLU A 21 -1.50 12.80 11.11
CA GLU A 21 -2.53 13.85 11.20
C GLU A 21 -1.99 15.16 11.80
N MET A 22 -0.80 15.16 12.41
CA MET A 22 -0.22 16.34 13.05
C MET A 22 0.59 17.12 11.99
N MET A 23 0.43 18.43 11.89
CA MET A 23 1.00 19.20 10.77
C MET A 23 2.55 19.38 10.80
N VAL A 24 3.31 18.46 11.41
CA VAL A 24 4.78 18.50 11.51
C VAL A 24 5.39 17.20 10.94
N LEU A 25 5.36 17.08 9.62
CA LEU A 25 5.67 15.84 8.88
C LEU A 25 7.08 15.25 9.16
N GLU A 26 8.09 16.10 9.40
CA GLU A 26 9.46 15.62 9.64
C GLU A 26 9.60 14.85 10.97
N ASP A 27 8.91 15.31 12.02
CA ASP A 27 8.93 14.67 13.33
C ASP A 27 8.10 13.38 13.37
N GLU A 28 7.08 13.29 12.51
CA GLU A 28 6.25 12.10 12.37
C GLU A 28 7.02 10.95 11.73
N TRP A 29 7.80 11.21 10.68
CA TRP A 29 8.66 10.18 10.08
C TRP A 29 9.76 9.71 11.02
N LYS A 30 10.39 10.62 11.78
CA LYS A 30 11.32 10.24 12.86
C LYS A 30 10.64 9.34 13.88
N THR A 31 9.40 9.65 14.25
CA THR A 31 8.60 8.84 15.19
C THR A 31 8.21 7.49 14.59
N PHE A 32 7.84 7.44 13.31
CA PHE A 32 7.55 6.22 12.58
C PHE A 32 8.76 5.28 12.61
N TYR A 33 9.94 5.77 12.26
CA TYR A 33 11.16 4.94 12.25
C TYR A 33 11.63 4.55 13.65
N ARG A 34 11.28 5.31 14.70
CA ARG A 34 11.46 4.87 16.10
C ARG A 34 10.53 3.69 16.45
N TRP A 35 9.30 3.67 15.96
CA TRP A 35 8.36 2.56 16.17
C TRP A 35 8.68 1.34 15.29
N TYR A 36 9.21 1.56 14.09
CA TYR A 36 9.50 0.55 13.09
C TYR A 36 10.94 0.67 12.58
N PRO A 37 11.95 0.36 13.42
CA PRO A 37 13.35 0.47 13.03
C PRO A 37 13.68 -0.50 11.89
N GLY A 38 14.47 -0.02 10.92
CA GLY A 38 14.85 -0.78 9.72
C GLY A 38 13.75 -0.95 8.68
N SER A 39 12.57 -0.36 8.87
CA SER A 39 11.54 -0.34 7.84
C SER A 39 11.96 0.56 6.67
N ASN A 40 11.51 0.25 5.46
CA ASN A 40 11.63 1.11 4.28
C ASN A 40 10.39 2.00 4.07
N GLY A 41 9.61 2.25 5.14
CA GLY A 41 8.35 2.98 5.07
C GLY A 41 7.13 2.09 5.38
N TYR A 42 5.97 2.44 4.86
CA TYR A 42 4.75 1.64 4.98
C TYR A 42 4.02 1.52 3.64
N ILE A 43 3.26 0.44 3.49
CA ILE A 43 2.36 0.23 2.34
C ILE A 43 0.93 0.31 2.86
N ARG A 44 0.13 1.18 2.26
CA ARG A 44 -1.32 1.25 2.46
C ARG A 44 -2.02 0.55 1.31
N LEU A 45 -3.02 -0.27 1.63
CA LEU A 45 -3.91 -0.91 0.66
C LEU A 45 -5.29 -0.28 0.78
N SER A 46 -5.97 -0.06 -0.34
CA SER A 46 -7.38 0.30 -0.33
C SER A 46 -8.26 -0.93 0.00
N ARG A 47 -9.55 -0.67 0.25
CA ARG A 47 -10.57 -1.70 0.08
C ARG A 47 -10.56 -2.18 -1.38
N VAL A 48 -10.87 -3.46 -1.59
CA VAL A 48 -10.94 -4.06 -2.93
C VAL A 48 -12.28 -3.70 -3.57
N GLY A 49 -12.24 -3.13 -4.77
CA GLY A 49 -13.43 -2.97 -5.62
C GLY A 49 -13.58 -4.18 -6.53
N PHE A 50 -14.76 -4.78 -6.58
CA PHE A 50 -15.06 -5.87 -7.53
C PHE A 50 -16.02 -5.39 -8.62
N ASN A 51 -15.87 -5.91 -9.83
CA ASN A 51 -16.89 -5.74 -10.86
C ASN A 51 -18.14 -6.60 -10.55
N LYS A 52 -19.21 -6.43 -11.34
CA LYS A 52 -20.51 -7.08 -11.10
C LYS A 52 -20.42 -8.61 -11.10
N THR A 53 -19.63 -9.17 -12.01
CA THR A 53 -19.44 -10.62 -12.18
C THR A 53 -18.43 -11.20 -11.18
N ARG A 54 -17.73 -10.35 -10.41
CA ARG A 54 -16.68 -10.71 -9.46
C ARG A 54 -15.54 -11.53 -10.08
N ASP A 55 -15.29 -11.30 -11.36
CA ASP A 55 -14.14 -11.84 -12.07
C ASP A 55 -13.02 -10.80 -12.22
N GLU A 56 -13.26 -9.54 -11.86
CA GLU A 56 -12.22 -8.52 -11.76
C GLU A 56 -12.21 -7.86 -10.39
N ALA A 57 -11.02 -7.48 -9.95
CA ALA A 57 -10.77 -6.76 -8.72
C ALA A 57 -9.80 -5.60 -8.95
N LEU A 58 -10.16 -4.41 -8.48
CA LEU A 58 -9.32 -3.22 -8.47
C LEU A 58 -8.84 -2.96 -7.04
N VAL A 59 -7.52 -2.78 -6.88
CA VAL A 59 -6.88 -2.44 -5.61
C VAL A 59 -5.93 -1.27 -5.82
N SER A 60 -6.00 -0.27 -4.96
CA SER A 60 -5.00 0.80 -4.89
C SER A 60 -3.98 0.51 -3.81
N THR A 61 -2.72 0.83 -4.08
CA THR A 61 -1.63 0.77 -3.10
C THR A 61 -0.89 2.09 -3.06
N GLY A 62 -0.50 2.54 -1.88
CA GLY A 62 0.44 3.63 -1.69
C GLY A 62 1.60 3.16 -0.84
N TRP A 63 2.83 3.36 -1.31
CA TRP A 63 4.03 3.23 -0.49
C TRP A 63 4.53 4.63 -0.13
N MET A 64 4.88 4.81 1.14
CA MET A 64 5.39 6.07 1.67
C MET A 64 6.65 5.77 2.49
N SER A 65 7.71 6.57 2.34
CA SER A 65 8.94 6.47 3.14
C SER A 65 9.46 7.82 3.66
N GLY A 66 8.80 8.92 3.30
CA GLY A 66 9.13 10.26 3.76
C GLY A 66 8.06 11.27 3.35
N GLU A 67 8.23 12.53 3.76
CA GLU A 67 7.31 13.64 3.43
C GLU A 67 7.06 13.76 1.92
N ARG A 68 8.14 13.62 1.14
CA ARG A 68 8.16 13.75 -0.32
C ARG A 68 8.75 12.50 -0.96
N SER A 69 8.52 11.34 -0.35
CA SER A 69 9.00 10.08 -0.89
C SER A 69 7.93 9.04 -0.77
N GLY A 70 7.37 8.68 -1.92
CA GLY A 70 6.36 7.66 -2.03
C GLY A 70 5.94 7.41 -3.46
N GLU A 71 5.14 6.37 -3.63
CA GLU A 71 4.49 6.08 -4.90
C GLU A 71 3.11 5.48 -4.71
N GLY A 72 2.24 5.71 -5.69
CA GLY A 72 0.91 5.13 -5.78
C GLY A 72 0.78 4.23 -7.00
N ARG A 73 0.01 3.15 -6.85
CA ARG A 73 -0.30 2.22 -7.94
C ARG A 73 -1.73 1.71 -7.86
N TYR A 74 -2.33 1.41 -9.01
CA TYR A 74 -3.51 0.58 -9.13
C TYR A 74 -3.15 -0.79 -9.70
N PHE A 75 -3.78 -1.81 -9.15
CA PHE A 75 -3.73 -3.17 -9.64
C PHE A 75 -5.13 -3.58 -10.09
N LEU A 76 -5.28 -3.87 -11.38
CA LEU A 76 -6.44 -4.58 -11.90
C LEU A 76 -6.09 -6.07 -12.00
N LEU A 77 -6.84 -6.88 -11.27
CA LEU A 77 -6.67 -8.31 -11.13
C LEU A 77 -7.86 -9.01 -11.79
N SER A 78 -7.60 -10.01 -12.64
CA SER A 78 -8.65 -10.84 -13.23
C SER A 78 -8.62 -12.26 -12.67
N LYS A 79 -9.80 -12.83 -12.39
CA LYS A 79 -10.05 -14.17 -11.90
C LYS A 79 -10.03 -15.14 -13.07
N LYS A 80 -9.17 -16.16 -12.97
CA LYS A 80 -8.99 -17.16 -14.02
C LYS A 80 -10.22 -18.03 -14.23
N VAL A 81 -10.57 -18.25 -15.49
CA VAL A 81 -11.25 -19.46 -15.96
C VAL A 81 -10.31 -20.10 -17.00
N ALA A 82 -9.36 -20.92 -16.52
CA ALA A 82 -8.29 -21.58 -17.27
C ALA A 82 -7.14 -20.68 -17.83
N SER A 83 -5.91 -21.14 -17.57
CA SER A 83 -4.58 -20.80 -18.12
C SER A 83 -3.91 -19.41 -17.99
N GLY A 84 -4.54 -18.23 -18.04
CA GLY A 84 -3.78 -16.92 -18.08
C GLY A 84 -3.92 -16.00 -16.86
N LYS A 85 -2.84 -15.53 -16.19
CA LYS A 85 -2.94 -14.44 -15.17
C LYS A 85 -2.74 -13.11 -15.90
N TYR A 86 -3.79 -12.31 -16.04
CA TYR A 86 -3.63 -10.90 -16.44
C TYR A 86 -3.59 -10.04 -15.16
N LYS A 87 -2.46 -9.39 -14.95
CA LYS A 87 -2.26 -8.39 -13.90
C LYS A 87 -1.84 -7.11 -14.62
N SER A 88 -2.75 -6.15 -14.68
CA SER A 88 -2.43 -4.83 -15.21
C SER A 88 -2.03 -3.93 -14.05
N LEU A 89 -0.86 -3.30 -14.18
CA LEU A 89 -0.31 -2.38 -13.20
C LEU A 89 -0.31 -0.97 -13.78
N PHE A 90 -0.91 -0.04 -13.06
CA PHE A 90 -0.94 1.36 -13.43
C PHE A 90 -0.28 2.18 -12.31
N THR A 91 0.80 2.89 -12.61
CA THR A 91 1.37 3.87 -11.68
C THR A 91 0.47 5.10 -11.65
N THR A 92 0.21 5.64 -10.46
CA THR A 92 -0.73 6.77 -10.29
C THR A 92 0.00 8.06 -9.98
N TRP A 93 0.86 8.04 -8.97
CA TRP A 93 1.67 9.18 -8.56
C TRP A 93 3.03 8.68 -8.07
N VAL A 94 4.03 9.55 -8.20
CA VAL A 94 5.37 9.39 -7.64
C VAL A 94 5.73 10.76 -7.08
N SER A 95 6.24 10.80 -5.85
CA SER A 95 6.68 12.04 -5.20
C SER A 95 8.17 12.01 -4.90
#